data_AF-A0A074KUB5-F1
#
_entry.id   AF-A0A074KUB5-F1
#
_cell.length_a   1.000
_cell.length_b   1.000
_cell.length_c   1.000
_cell.angle_alpha   90.00
_cell.angle_beta   90.00
_cell.angle_gamma   90.00
#
_symmetry.space_group_name_H-M   'P 1'
#
loop_
_entity.id
_entity.type
_entity.pdbx_description
1 polymer ?
#
loop_
_entity_poly.entity_id
_entity_poly.type
_entity_poly.pdbx_seq_one_letter_code
_entity_poly.pdbx_strand_id
1 'polypeptide(L)' 'MKPSLKNHYLWVTFLIGMFFLNYPVLSIYNLPKFWFGIPILYFMIFTLWMLLISITYLIIKTTSKEKDDK' A
#
# COMPACT_ATOMS: atom_id res chain seq x y z
N MET A 1 7.85 -9.83 18.01
CA MET A 1 6.65 -8.97 18.19
C MET A 1 5.45 -9.81 18.62
N LYS A 2 4.69 -9.38 19.65
CA LYS A 2 3.47 -10.07 20.12
C LYS A 2 2.49 -10.25 18.92
N PRO A 3 1.84 -11.42 18.75
CA PRO A 3 1.06 -11.75 17.55
C PRO A 3 -0.09 -10.76 17.27
N SER A 4 -0.60 -10.07 18.30
CA SER A 4 -1.65 -9.05 18.16
C SER A 4 -1.21 -7.80 17.39
N LEU A 5 0.08 -7.45 17.36
CA LEU A 5 0.58 -6.28 16.63
C LEU A 5 0.60 -6.49 15.11
N LYS A 6 0.78 -7.72 14.63
CA LYS A 6 0.85 -8.02 13.18
C LYS A 6 -0.44 -7.69 12.45
N ASN A 7 -1.57 -8.11 13.05
CA ASN A 7 -2.88 -7.79 12.51
C ASN A 7 -3.10 -6.28 12.48
N HIS A 8 -2.61 -5.55 13.50
CA HIS A 8 -2.67 -4.09 13.52
C HIS A 8 -1.92 -3.45 12.34
N TYR A 9 -0.70 -3.89 12.03
CA TYR A 9 0.07 -3.33 10.92
C TYR A 9 -0.56 -3.61 9.55
N LEU A 10 -1.17 -4.78 9.36
CA LEU A 10 -1.94 -5.10 8.16
C LEU A 10 -3.19 -4.22 8.02
N TRP A 11 -3.92 -4.03 9.12
CA TRP A 11 -5.08 -3.12 9.16
C TRP A 11 -4.68 -1.68 8.87
N VAL A 12 -3.58 -1.18 9.44
CA VAL A 12 -3.08 0.17 9.17
C VAL A 12 -2.68 0.33 7.70
N THR A 13 -1.98 -0.65 7.13
CA THR A 13 -1.61 -0.66 5.70
C THR A 13 -2.85 -0.64 4.81
N PHE A 14 -3.86 -1.43 5.15
CA PHE A 14 -5.13 -1.48 4.43
C PHE A 14 -5.92 -0.16 4.52
N LEU A 15 -6.02 0.44 5.70
CA LEU A 15 -6.69 1.73 5.91
C LEU A 15 -5.98 2.86 5.16
N ILE A 16 -4.64 2.88 5.16
CA ILE A 16 -3.84 3.83 4.36
C ILE A 16 -4.13 3.65 2.88
N GLY A 17 -4.17 2.40 2.40
CA GLY A 17 -4.54 2.10 1.02
C GLY A 17 -5.94 2.60 0.67
N MET A 18 -6.93 2.35 1.53
CA MET A 18 -8.31 2.83 1.36
C MET A 18 -8.41 4.36 1.36
N PHE A 19 -7.65 5.04 2.22
CA PHE A 19 -7.64 6.50 2.30
C PHE A 19 -7.02 7.12 1.04
N PHE A 20 -5.89 6.58 0.58
CA PHE A 20 -5.25 7.06 -0.64
C PHE A 20 -6.02 6.72 -1.92
N LEU A 21 -6.70 5.56 -1.95
CA LEU A 21 -7.56 5.16 -3.06
C LEU A 21 -8.98 5.76 -2.99
N ASN A 22 -9.19 6.74 -2.11
CA ASN A 22 -10.48 7.38 -1.96
C ASN A 22 -10.74 8.41 -3.08
N TYR A 23 -11.99 8.47 -3.57
CA TYR A 23 -12.36 9.30 -4.72
C TYR A 23 -11.98 10.80 -4.58
N PRO A 24 -12.23 11.47 -3.44
CA PRO A 24 -11.71 12.82 -3.17
C PRO A 24 -10.20 12.99 -3.40
N VAL A 25 -9.38 12.05 -2.92
CA VAL A 25 -7.92 12.11 -3.09
C VAL A 25 -7.54 11.91 -4.55
N LEU A 26 -8.19 10.96 -5.23
CA LEU A 26 -8.01 10.74 -6.67
C LEU A 26 -8.46 11.95 -7.50
N SER A 27 -9.52 12.62 -7.08
CA SER A 27 -10.10 13.79 -7.75
C SER A 27 -9.14 14.98 -7.77
N ILE A 28 -8.34 15.16 -6.72
CA ILE A 28 -7.28 16.18 -6.68
C ILE A 28 -6.23 15.94 -7.78
N TYR A 29 -5.95 14.68 -8.10
CA TYR A 29 -5.00 14.27 -9.13
C TYR A 29 -5.65 13.95 -10.49
N ASN A 30 -6.97 14.11 -10.60
CA ASN A 30 -7.72 13.94 -11.85
C ASN A 30 -7.50 15.13 -12.81
N LEU A 31 -6.26 15.62 -12.89
CA LEU A 31 -5.86 16.54 -13.93
C LEU A 31 -5.76 15.74 -15.24
N PRO A 32 -6.18 16.31 -16.38
CA PRO A 32 -6.00 15.71 -17.71
C PRO A 32 -4.53 15.79 -18.16
N LYS A 33 -3.60 15.44 -17.27
CA LYS A 33 -2.19 15.25 -17.59
C LYS A 33 -2.03 13.81 -18.07
N PHE A 34 -1.77 13.68 -19.35
CA PHE A 34 -1.48 12.43 -20.01
C PHE A 34 0.03 12.27 -20.14
N TRP A 35 0.55 11.12 -19.74
CA TRP A 35 1.92 10.70 -20.03
C TRP A 35 1.85 9.60 -21.08
N PHE A 36 2.40 9.83 -22.28
CA PHE A 36 2.33 8.87 -23.40
C PHE A 36 0.88 8.46 -23.79
N GLY A 37 -0.11 9.32 -23.55
CA GLY A 37 -1.53 9.03 -23.79
C GLY A 37 -2.24 8.31 -22.63
N ILE A 38 -1.54 8.00 -21.55
CA ILE A 38 -2.10 7.36 -20.34
C ILE A 38 -2.26 8.40 -19.23
N PRO A 39 -3.42 8.50 -18.57
CA PRO A 39 -3.59 9.38 -17.42
C PRO A 39 -2.60 9.04 -16.30
N ILE A 40 -1.93 10.07 -15.77
CA ILE A 40 -0.99 9.94 -14.64
C ILE A 40 -1.62 9.32 -13.38
N LEU A 41 -2.95 9.44 -13.25
CA LEU A 41 -3.72 8.79 -12.21
C LEU A 41 -3.44 7.27 -12.13
N TYR A 42 -3.31 6.59 -13.27
CA TYR A 42 -3.00 5.16 -13.29
C TYR A 42 -1.62 4.86 -12.71
N PHE A 43 -0.60 5.64 -13.06
CA PHE A 43 0.74 5.47 -12.50
C PHE A 43 0.75 5.61 -10.97
N MET A 44 0.00 6.57 -10.42
CA MET A 44 -0.15 6.70 -8.96
C MET A 44 -0.83 5.48 -8.34
N ILE A 45 -1.94 5.02 -8.91
CA ILE A 45 -2.66 3.85 -8.39
C ILE A 45 -1.75 2.62 -8.40
N PHE A 46 -1.05 2.37 -9.51
CA PHE A 46 -0.10 1.25 -9.62
C PHE A 46 1.06 1.38 -8.64
N THR A 47 1.61 2.58 -8.46
CA THR A 47 2.71 2.82 -7.50
C THR A 47 2.26 2.57 -6.06
N LEU A 48 1.08 3.08 -5.68
CA LEU A 48 0.49 2.87 -4.37
C LEU A 48 0.20 1.39 -4.13
N TRP A 49 -0.32 0.69 -5.14
CA TRP A 49 -0.59 -0.73 -5.06
C TRP A 49 0.70 -1.55 -4.85
N MET A 50 1.78 -1.20 -5.56
CA MET A 50 3.09 -1.83 -5.39
C MET A 50 3.68 -1.56 -3.99
N LEU A 51 3.48 -0.35 -3.45
CA LEU A 51 3.85 0.00 -2.09
C LEU A 51 3.10 -0.85 -1.05
N LEU A 52 1.78 -1.02 -1.20
CA LEU A 52 0.95 -1.87 -0.34
C LEU A 52 1.43 -3.32 -0.32
N ILE A 53 1.74 -3.89 -1.49
CA ILE A 53 2.29 -5.25 -1.63
C ILE A 53 3.66 -5.34 -0.96
N SER A 54 4.53 -4.37 -1.18
CA SER A 54 5.88 -4.33 -0.59
C SER A 54 5.82 -4.27 0.94
N ILE A 55 4.97 -3.41 1.51
CA ILE A 55 4.78 -3.30 2.96
C ILE A 55 4.23 -4.62 3.52
N THR A 56 3.22 -5.20 2.88
CA THR A 56 2.65 -6.49 3.28
C THR A 56 3.71 -7.60 3.26
N TYR A 57 4.52 -7.66 2.20
CA TYR A 57 5.64 -8.60 2.09
C TYR A 57 6.67 -8.40 3.21
N LEU A 58 7.04 -7.15 3.53
CA LEU A 58 7.97 -6.85 4.61
C LEU A 58 7.42 -7.27 5.98
N ILE A 59 6.13 -7.03 6.25
CA ILE A 59 5.46 -7.45 7.50
C ILE A 59 5.46 -8.98 7.64
N ILE A 60 5.21 -9.70 6.54
CA ILE A 60 5.21 -11.16 6.53
C ILE A 60 6.64 -11.71 6.68
N LYS A 61 7.61 -11.16 5.95
CA LYS A 61 9.02 -11.58 6.02
C LYS A 61 9.60 -11.37 7.42
N THR A 62 9.31 -10.23 8.04
CA THR A 62 9.80 -9.91 9.39
C THR A 62 9.21 -10.84 10.46
N THR A 63 8.00 -11.39 10.27
CA THR A 63 7.51 -12.43 11.19
C THR A 63 8.11 -13.80 11.00
N SER A 64 8.34 -14.22 9.76
CA SER A 64 8.88 -15.57 9.51
C SER A 64 10.30 -15.68 10.05
N LYS A 65 11.08 -14.60 9.97
CA LYS A 65 12.45 -14.57 10.49
C LYS A 65 12.54 -14.74 12.01
N GLU A 66 11.51 -14.32 12.76
CA GLU A 66 11.46 -14.50 14.23
C GLU A 66 11.15 -15.95 14.66
N LYS A 67 10.71 -16.82 13.73
CA LYS A 67 10.43 -18.24 13.99
C LYS A 67 11.58 -19.19 13.65
N ASP A 68 12.53 -18.76 12.81
CA ASP A 68 13.68 -19.58 12.37
C ASP A 68 14.93 -19.39 13.26
N ASP A 69 14.93 -18.37 14.12
CA ASP A 69 16.05 -18.03 15.04
C ASP A 69 15.78 -18.48 16.49
N LYS A 70 14.89 -19.48 16.67
CA LYS A 70 14.47 -19.99 17.98
C LYS A 70 14.45 -21.51 18.05
#